data_AF-A0A848MEB2-F1
#
_entry.id   AF-A0A848MEB2-F1
#
_cell.length_a   1.000
_cell.length_b   1.000
_cell.length_c   1.000
_cell.angle_alpha   90.00
_cell.angle_beta   90.00
_cell.angle_gamma   90.00
#
_symmetry.space_group_name_H-M   'P 1'
#
loop_
_entity.id
_entity.type
_entity.pdbx_description
1 polymer ?
#
loop_
_entity_poly.entity_id
_entity_poly.type
_entity_poly.pdbx_seq_one_letter_code
_entity_poly.pdbx_strand_id
1 'polypeptide(L)'
;MNNINVQNVNNVAQVGGTAVVPSEKEKYLVAMKNHSLMGQAMCTMGDMMLLFTELANAKFQQMSNKMAVARDAQNMANKVEIALTKLAKDGDTAEVPADVIEYLKQNNILVEDMTIDEYVAKHGTSMPKSCLLSIQKSLEHTSGTASDFVQQSQLKLQQLMQNFNTAVTMANSIQSMNAESTKSIAQSIR
;
A
#
# COMPACT_ATOMS: atom_id res chain seq x y z
N MET A 1 -52.94 -32.84 25.95
CA MET A 1 -51.67 -33.32 25.40
C MET A 1 -51.28 -32.30 24.32
N ASN A 2 -50.18 -31.57 24.36
CA ASN A 2 -48.84 -31.92 24.81
C ASN A 2 -48.08 -30.62 25.20
N ASN A 3 -47.39 -30.62 26.33
CA ASN A 3 -46.40 -29.61 26.70
C ASN A 3 -45.05 -29.98 26.05
N ILE A 4 -44.38 -29.03 25.40
CA ILE A 4 -42.94 -29.10 25.17
C ILE A 4 -42.31 -27.97 25.97
N ASN A 5 -41.60 -28.37 27.03
CA ASN A 5 -40.77 -27.52 27.86
C ASN A 5 -39.33 -27.56 27.33
N VAL A 6 -38.74 -26.38 27.34
CA VAL A 6 -37.33 -26.03 27.27
C VAL A 6 -36.46 -27.04 28.02
N GLN A 7 -35.34 -27.47 27.43
CA GLN A 7 -34.02 -27.56 28.08
C GLN A 7 -32.97 -27.88 27.01
N ASN A 8 -32.22 -26.84 26.69
CA ASN A 8 -30.90 -26.90 26.10
C ASN A 8 -29.89 -27.25 27.21
N VAL A 9 -28.72 -27.72 26.78
CA VAL A 9 -27.44 -27.78 27.50
C VAL A 9 -27.03 -29.18 28.03
N ASN A 10 -25.98 -29.70 27.38
CA ASN A 10 -25.01 -30.73 27.78
C ASN A 10 -25.44 -32.21 27.76
N ASN A 11 -24.99 -32.95 26.75
CA ASN A 11 -23.90 -33.91 26.98
C ASN A 11 -23.26 -34.45 25.70
N VAL A 12 -21.95 -34.63 25.81
CA VAL A 12 -20.98 -35.13 24.83
C VAL A 12 -21.09 -36.66 24.70
N ALA A 13 -21.05 -37.19 23.48
CA ALA A 13 -20.17 -38.29 23.02
C ALA A 13 -20.78 -39.10 21.86
N GLN A 14 -20.03 -39.12 20.74
CA GLN A 14 -19.72 -40.26 19.86
C GLN A 14 -20.88 -41.17 19.34
N VAL A 15 -20.97 -41.56 18.08
CA VAL A 15 -19.98 -42.19 17.19
C VAL A 15 -20.53 -42.11 15.75
N GLY A 16 -19.65 -41.98 14.75
CA GLY A 16 -19.95 -42.54 13.43
C GLY A 16 -19.76 -41.62 12.23
N GLY A 17 -18.53 -41.16 12.00
CA GLY A 17 -18.12 -40.60 10.72
C GLY A 17 -16.66 -40.97 10.48
N THR A 18 -16.39 -41.76 9.44
CA THR A 18 -15.07 -42.25 9.04
C THR A 18 -14.03 -41.12 9.09
N ALA A 19 -13.16 -41.19 10.09
CA ALA A 19 -12.02 -40.30 10.21
C ALA A 19 -11.09 -40.55 9.03
N VAL A 20 -11.07 -39.63 8.07
CA VAL A 20 -9.93 -39.47 7.18
C VAL A 20 -8.74 -39.24 8.10
N VAL A 21 -7.90 -40.27 8.29
CA VAL A 21 -6.68 -40.17 9.09
C VAL A 21 -5.82 -39.13 8.36
N PRO A 22 -5.58 -37.94 8.93
CA PRO A 22 -4.71 -36.97 8.28
C PRO A 22 -3.36 -37.64 8.08
N SER A 23 -2.80 -37.49 6.88
CA SER A 23 -1.49 -38.03 6.55
C SER A 23 -0.48 -37.61 7.63
N GLU A 24 0.53 -38.42 7.95
CA GLU A 24 1.49 -38.09 9.01
C GLU A 24 2.07 -36.68 8.85
N LYS A 25 2.29 -36.23 7.60
CA LYS A 25 2.66 -34.85 7.24
C LYS A 25 1.70 -33.79 7.78
N GLU A 26 0.39 -33.98 7.69
CA GLU A 26 -0.61 -33.05 8.21
C GLU A 26 -0.64 -33.04 9.74
N LYS A 27 -0.41 -34.19 10.39
CA LYS A 27 -0.25 -34.25 11.86
C LYS A 27 1.00 -33.53 12.33
N TYR A 28 2.11 -33.64 11.62
CA TYR A 28 3.32 -32.87 11.91
C TYR A 28 3.12 -31.38 11.69
N LEU A 29 2.41 -30.97 10.63
CA LEU A 29 2.12 -29.56 10.34
C LEU A 29 1.20 -28.93 11.40
N VAL A 30 0.18 -29.68 11.83
CA VAL A 30 -0.76 -29.28 12.89
C VAL A 30 -0.08 -29.30 14.27
N ALA A 31 0.80 -30.27 14.55
CA ALA A 31 1.57 -30.31 15.80
C ALA A 31 2.66 -29.23 15.85
N MET A 32 3.27 -28.83 14.74
CA MET A 32 4.17 -27.66 14.68
C MET A 32 3.39 -26.37 14.97
N LYS A 33 2.19 -26.21 14.40
CA LYS A 33 1.31 -25.07 14.66
C LYS A 33 0.74 -25.06 16.09
N ASN A 34 0.46 -26.22 16.69
CA ASN A 34 -0.25 -26.35 17.96
C ASN A 34 0.63 -26.72 19.18
N HIS A 35 1.89 -27.11 18.99
CA HIS A 35 2.71 -27.68 20.07
C HIS A 35 4.08 -27.04 20.28
N SER A 36 4.49 -26.08 19.45
CA SER A 36 5.63 -25.23 19.81
C SER A 36 5.34 -23.77 19.48
N LEU A 37 5.53 -22.90 20.47
CA LEU A 37 5.50 -21.44 20.31
C LEU A 37 6.39 -20.99 19.14
N MET A 38 7.43 -21.77 18.85
CA MET A 38 8.35 -21.59 17.71
C MET A 38 7.71 -21.88 16.35
N GLY A 39 6.99 -23.00 16.19
CA GLY A 39 6.34 -23.35 14.92
C GLY A 39 5.22 -22.39 14.56
N GLN A 40 4.48 -21.91 15.57
CA GLN A 40 3.50 -20.84 15.42
C GLN A 40 4.17 -19.49 15.07
N ALA A 41 5.30 -19.15 15.71
CA ALA A 41 6.07 -17.95 15.39
C ALA A 41 6.68 -18.00 13.98
N MET A 42 7.19 -19.15 13.53
CA MET A 42 7.72 -19.32 12.17
C MET A 42 6.63 -19.21 11.10
N CYS A 43 5.45 -19.83 11.32
CA CYS A 43 4.32 -19.66 10.41
C CYS A 43 3.87 -18.19 10.32
N THR A 44 3.76 -17.52 11.47
CA THR A 44 3.36 -16.10 11.54
C THR A 44 4.40 -15.19 10.86
N MET A 45 5.70 -15.45 11.03
CA MET A 45 6.76 -14.72 10.32
C MET A 45 6.73 -14.97 8.81
N GLY A 46 6.43 -16.19 8.37
CA GLY A 46 6.23 -16.53 6.96
C GLY A 46 5.05 -15.77 6.33
N ASP A 47 3.92 -15.75 7.03
CA ASP A 47 2.73 -14.99 6.61
C ASP A 47 3.01 -13.48 6.57
N MET A 48 3.75 -12.95 7.54
CA MET A 48 4.20 -11.56 7.51
C MET A 48 5.15 -11.27 6.34
N MET A 49 6.08 -12.18 6.00
CA MET A 49 7.02 -12.00 4.89
C MET A 49 6.33 -12.02 3.53
N LEU A 50 5.30 -12.86 3.35
CA LEU A 50 4.45 -12.86 2.16
C LEU A 50 3.69 -11.53 2.05
N LEU A 51 3.03 -11.10 3.13
CA LEU A 51 2.35 -9.81 3.19
C LEU A 51 3.31 -8.65 2.89
N PHE A 52 4.55 -8.71 3.38
CA PHE A 52 5.57 -7.69 3.10
C PHE A 52 6.00 -7.66 1.65
N THR A 53 6.16 -8.83 1.01
CA THR A 53 6.54 -8.90 -0.41
C THR A 53 5.42 -8.35 -1.29
N GLU A 54 4.18 -8.71 -1.02
CA GLU A 54 3.01 -8.19 -1.73
C GLU A 54 2.83 -6.68 -1.51
N LEU A 55 2.92 -6.23 -0.26
CA LEU A 55 2.81 -4.81 0.09
C LEU A 55 3.96 -3.99 -0.51
N ALA A 56 5.18 -4.51 -0.50
CA ALA A 56 6.33 -3.86 -1.12
C ALA A 56 6.14 -3.73 -2.63
N ASN A 57 5.74 -4.80 -3.33
CA ASN A 57 5.46 -4.76 -4.77
C ASN A 57 4.35 -3.75 -5.11
N ALA A 58 3.25 -3.77 -4.36
CA ALA A 58 2.17 -2.81 -4.52
C ALA A 58 2.64 -1.37 -4.25
N LYS A 59 3.49 -1.16 -3.24
CA LYS A 59 4.08 0.15 -2.93
C LYS A 59 5.07 0.63 -3.98
N PHE A 60 5.88 -0.24 -4.56
CA PHE A 60 6.77 0.10 -5.67
C PHE A 60 5.98 0.49 -6.92
N GLN A 61 4.90 -0.22 -7.24
CA GLN A 61 4.01 0.16 -8.34
C GLN A 61 3.36 1.53 -8.09
N GLN A 62 2.84 1.76 -6.88
CA GLN A 62 2.29 3.08 -6.51
C GLN A 62 3.34 4.19 -6.57
N MET A 63 4.56 3.93 -6.10
CA MET A 63 5.66 4.89 -6.13
C MET A 63 6.08 5.21 -7.56
N SER A 64 6.20 4.20 -8.41
CA SER A 64 6.52 4.37 -9.84
C SER A 64 5.45 5.23 -10.54
N ASN A 65 4.18 4.89 -10.34
CA ASN A 65 3.07 5.64 -10.94
C ASN A 65 3.02 7.08 -10.43
N LYS A 66 3.20 7.30 -9.12
CA LYS A 66 3.20 8.65 -8.54
C LYS A 66 4.43 9.47 -8.91
N MET A 67 5.59 8.83 -9.12
CA MET A 67 6.79 9.50 -9.62
C MET A 67 6.60 9.96 -11.08
N ALA A 68 5.96 9.14 -11.92
CA ALA A 68 5.59 9.55 -13.28
C ALA A 68 4.64 10.75 -13.26
N VAL A 69 3.57 10.69 -12.44
CA VAL A 69 2.63 11.80 -12.24
C VAL A 69 3.32 13.06 -11.73
N ALA A 70 4.25 12.97 -10.78
CA ALA A 70 4.99 14.13 -10.28
C ALA A 70 5.82 14.78 -11.39
N ARG A 71 6.58 13.96 -12.15
CA ARG A 71 7.42 14.45 -13.25
C ARG A 71 6.59 15.08 -14.36
N ASP A 72 5.51 14.41 -14.76
CA ASP A 72 4.68 14.85 -15.87
C ASP A 72 3.86 16.09 -15.48
N ALA A 73 3.32 16.15 -14.25
CA ALA A 73 2.67 17.35 -13.72
C ALA A 73 3.64 18.55 -13.68
N GLN A 74 4.90 18.35 -13.28
CA GLN A 74 5.90 19.41 -13.29
C GLN A 74 6.19 19.89 -14.72
N ASN A 75 6.33 18.97 -15.68
CA ASN A 75 6.52 19.34 -17.08
C ASN A 75 5.32 20.12 -17.64
N MET A 76 4.09 19.75 -17.26
CA MET A 76 2.89 20.48 -17.66
C MET A 76 2.80 21.86 -16.99
N ALA A 77 3.16 21.98 -15.70
CA ALA A 77 3.25 23.27 -15.01
C ALA A 77 4.24 24.21 -15.72
N ASN A 78 5.42 23.69 -16.09
CA ASN A 78 6.43 24.46 -16.84
C ASN A 78 5.91 24.89 -18.23
N LYS A 79 5.14 24.06 -18.94
CA LYS A 79 4.52 24.44 -20.22
C LYS A 79 3.52 25.59 -20.04
N VAL A 80 2.74 25.58 -18.97
CA VAL A 80 1.81 26.66 -18.63
C VAL A 80 2.57 27.93 -18.23
N GLU A 81 3.66 27.80 -17.47
CA GLU A 81 4.55 28.92 -17.11
C GLU A 81 5.18 29.57 -18.34
N ILE A 82 5.60 28.79 -19.34
CA ILE A 82 6.10 29.32 -20.61
C ILE A 82 5.00 30.07 -21.36
N ALA A 83 3.75 29.57 -21.37
CA ALA A 83 2.61 30.27 -21.95
C ALA A 83 2.31 31.59 -21.20
N LEU A 84 2.38 31.58 -19.87
CA LEU A 84 2.25 32.75 -19.01
C LEU A 84 3.35 33.79 -19.25
N THR A 85 4.58 33.37 -19.47
CA THR A 85 5.73 34.26 -19.69
C THR A 85 5.65 34.98 -21.04
N LYS A 86 4.96 34.38 -22.03
CA LYS A 86 4.69 35.01 -23.34
C LYS A 86 3.60 36.08 -23.28
N LEU A 87 2.82 36.14 -22.19
CA LEU A 87 1.79 37.15 -21.97
C LEU A 87 2.39 38.37 -21.28
N ALA A 88 2.73 39.39 -22.07
CA ALA A 88 3.44 40.59 -21.61
C ALA A 88 2.54 41.67 -21.00
N LYS A 89 1.22 41.66 -21.28
CA LYS A 89 0.26 42.64 -20.76
C LYS A 89 -0.84 42.00 -19.92
N ASP A 90 -1.27 42.71 -18.87
CA ASP A 90 -2.45 42.37 -18.07
C ASP A 90 -3.72 42.56 -18.91
N GLY A 91 -4.05 41.52 -19.68
CA GLY A 91 -5.16 41.53 -20.64
C GLY A 91 -4.95 40.59 -21.83
N ASP A 92 -3.72 40.14 -22.08
CA ASP A 92 -3.46 39.14 -23.11
C ASP A 92 -3.99 37.77 -22.63
N THR A 93 -4.60 37.04 -23.57
CA THR A 93 -5.08 35.68 -23.37
C THR A 93 -4.17 34.70 -24.13
N ALA A 94 -3.78 33.60 -23.49
CA ALA A 94 -3.06 32.52 -24.17
C ALA A 94 -3.91 31.26 -24.19
N GLU A 95 -3.73 30.49 -25.25
CA GLU A 95 -4.30 29.16 -25.33
C GLU A 95 -3.49 28.21 -24.44
N VAL A 96 -4.20 27.43 -23.63
CA VAL A 96 -3.59 26.34 -22.86
C VAL A 96 -3.10 25.28 -23.86
N PRO A 97 -1.85 24.81 -23.76
CA PRO A 97 -1.37 23.73 -24.62
C PRO A 97 -2.28 22.49 -24.51
N ALA A 98 -2.63 21.88 -25.65
CA ALA A 98 -3.53 20.73 -25.70
C ALA A 98 -3.09 19.56 -24.79
N ASP A 99 -1.78 19.32 -24.71
CA ASP A 99 -1.17 18.31 -23.83
C ASP A 99 -1.54 18.51 -22.35
N VAL A 100 -1.68 19.76 -21.90
CA VAL A 100 -2.00 20.10 -20.51
C VAL A 100 -3.48 19.83 -20.24
N ILE A 101 -4.36 20.17 -21.18
CA ILE A 101 -5.80 19.89 -21.09
C ILE A 101 -6.02 18.38 -21.03
N GLU A 102 -5.36 17.61 -21.90
CA GLU A 102 -5.46 16.16 -21.93
C GLU A 102 -4.94 15.54 -20.62
N TYR A 103 -3.81 16.03 -20.10
CA TYR A 103 -3.26 15.56 -18.83
C TYR A 103 -4.18 15.83 -17.64
N LEU A 104 -4.81 17.01 -17.58
CA LEU A 104 -5.77 17.38 -16.55
C LEU A 104 -7.04 16.51 -16.59
N LYS A 105 -7.53 16.19 -17.81
CA LYS A 105 -8.67 15.26 -18.01
C LYS A 105 -8.34 13.85 -17.55
N GLN A 106 -7.21 13.31 -18.00
CA GLN A 106 -6.83 11.93 -17.70
C GLN A 106 -6.59 11.71 -16.20
N ASN A 107 -6.06 12.71 -15.50
CA ASN A 107 -5.73 12.60 -14.07
C ASN A 107 -6.80 13.16 -13.14
N ASN A 108 -7.96 13.61 -13.65
CA ASN A 108 -9.03 14.25 -12.87
C ASN A 108 -8.52 15.35 -11.92
N ILE A 109 -7.62 16.20 -12.41
CA ILE A 109 -7.07 17.30 -11.63
C ILE A 109 -8.05 18.46 -11.69
N LEU A 110 -8.58 18.86 -10.53
CA LEU A 110 -9.49 19.99 -10.39
C LEU A 110 -8.71 21.31 -10.41
N VAL A 111 -9.26 22.30 -11.11
CA VAL A 111 -8.75 23.67 -11.16
C VAL A 111 -9.84 24.56 -10.58
N GLU A 112 -9.56 25.21 -9.44
CA GLU A 112 -10.55 26.04 -8.72
C GLU A 112 -11.89 25.30 -8.49
N ASP A 113 -11.81 24.05 -8.05
CA ASP A 113 -12.96 23.15 -7.79
C ASP A 113 -13.79 22.76 -9.02
N MET A 114 -13.31 23.07 -10.23
CA MET A 114 -13.97 22.72 -11.49
C MET A 114 -13.11 21.74 -12.30
N THR A 115 -13.76 20.90 -13.09
CA THR A 115 -13.07 20.06 -14.07
C THR A 115 -12.52 20.93 -15.20
N ILE A 116 -11.45 20.49 -15.86
CA ILE A 116 -10.86 21.26 -16.97
C ILE A 116 -11.85 21.52 -18.12
N ASP A 117 -12.82 20.62 -18.32
CA ASP A 117 -13.91 20.80 -19.29
C ASP A 117 -14.84 21.94 -18.91
N GLU A 118 -15.25 22.02 -17.64
CA GLU A 118 -16.06 23.13 -17.13
C GLU A 118 -15.25 24.44 -17.10
N TYR A 119 -13.95 24.34 -16.85
CA TYR A 119 -13.04 25.48 -16.83
C TYR A 119 -12.85 26.09 -18.22
N VAL A 120 -12.64 25.25 -19.25
CA VAL A 120 -12.56 25.66 -20.67
C VAL A 120 -13.91 26.13 -21.18
N ALA A 121 -15.03 25.53 -20.77
CA ALA A 121 -16.37 25.98 -21.15
C ALA A 121 -16.71 27.38 -20.59
N LYS A 122 -16.23 27.71 -19.39
CA LYS A 122 -16.50 28.98 -18.71
C LYS A 122 -15.59 30.12 -19.16
N HIS A 123 -14.33 29.83 -19.49
CA HIS A 123 -13.33 30.84 -19.85
C HIS A 123 -12.96 30.89 -21.33
N GLY A 124 -13.45 29.95 -22.15
CA GLY A 124 -13.10 29.81 -23.56
C GLY A 124 -11.70 29.21 -23.77
N THR A 125 -11.30 29.02 -25.02
CA THR A 125 -9.98 28.51 -25.41
C THR A 125 -8.85 29.49 -25.14
N SER A 126 -9.15 30.80 -25.06
CA SER A 126 -8.18 31.85 -24.76
C SER A 126 -8.35 32.31 -23.31
N MET A 127 -7.45 31.86 -22.43
CA MET A 127 -7.59 32.10 -20.99
C MET A 127 -6.75 33.31 -20.54
N PRO A 128 -7.28 34.14 -19.63
CA PRO A 128 -6.51 35.23 -19.04
C PRO A 128 -5.40 34.67 -18.13
N LYS A 129 -4.37 35.49 -17.90
CA LYS A 129 -3.21 35.17 -17.06
C LYS A 129 -3.57 34.58 -15.68
N SER A 130 -4.66 35.04 -15.06
CA SER A 130 -5.12 34.53 -13.77
C SER A 130 -5.55 33.06 -13.83
N CYS A 131 -6.27 32.66 -14.88
CA CYS A 131 -6.75 31.29 -15.07
C CYS A 131 -5.58 30.33 -15.35
N LEU A 132 -4.62 30.76 -16.16
CA LEU A 132 -3.39 30.00 -16.40
C LEU A 132 -2.55 29.83 -15.13
N LEU A 133 -2.49 30.86 -14.28
CA LEU A 133 -1.83 30.78 -12.98
C LEU A 133 -2.54 29.79 -12.04
N SER A 134 -3.87 29.73 -12.07
CA SER A 134 -4.63 28.74 -11.30
C SER A 134 -4.37 27.31 -11.77
N ILE A 135 -4.29 27.08 -13.10
CA ILE A 135 -3.90 25.78 -13.66
C ILE A 135 -2.48 25.41 -13.24
N GLN A 136 -1.52 26.34 -13.33
CA GLN A 136 -0.14 26.13 -12.89
C GLN A 136 -0.10 25.72 -11.40
N LYS A 137 -0.78 26.47 -10.53
CA LYS A 137 -0.84 26.17 -9.10
C LYS A 137 -1.44 24.81 -8.80
N SER A 138 -2.51 24.41 -9.50
CA SER A 138 -3.09 23.07 -9.35
C SER A 138 -2.12 21.96 -9.77
N LEU A 139 -1.37 22.16 -10.85
CA LEU A 139 -0.36 21.21 -11.33
C LEU A 139 0.85 21.12 -10.40
N GLU A 140 1.35 22.26 -9.89
CA GLU A 140 2.42 22.31 -8.89
C GLU A 140 2.00 21.65 -7.57
N HIS A 141 0.78 21.91 -7.10
CA HIS A 141 0.23 21.24 -5.93
C HIS A 141 0.14 19.72 -6.13
N THR A 142 -0.31 19.28 -7.32
CA THR A 142 -0.39 17.84 -7.65
C THR A 142 1.01 17.20 -7.72
N SER A 143 1.98 17.90 -8.32
CA SER A 143 3.39 17.49 -8.37
C SER A 143 4.00 17.37 -6.96
N GLY A 144 3.79 18.38 -6.10
CA GLY A 144 4.24 18.39 -4.71
C GLY A 144 3.63 17.24 -3.91
N THR A 145 2.30 17.09 -3.96
CA THR A 145 1.58 16.00 -3.27
C THR A 145 2.06 14.62 -3.73
N ALA A 146 2.29 14.43 -5.03
CA ALA A 146 2.80 13.18 -5.59
C ALA A 146 4.25 12.92 -5.14
N SER A 147 5.10 13.94 -5.13
CA SER A 147 6.49 13.85 -4.64
C SER A 147 6.54 13.50 -3.16
N ASP A 148 5.69 14.13 -2.35
CA ASP A 148 5.57 13.85 -0.92
C ASP A 148 5.11 12.41 -0.66
N PHE A 149 4.18 11.90 -1.48
CA PHE A 149 3.77 10.51 -1.41
C PHE A 149 4.93 9.54 -1.71
N VAL A 150 5.75 9.83 -2.73
CA VAL A 150 6.92 9.00 -3.08
C VAL A 150 7.94 9.01 -1.94
N GLN A 151 8.27 10.20 -1.41
CA GLN A 151 9.20 10.33 -0.28
C GLN A 151 8.71 9.57 0.96
N GLN A 152 7.43 9.72 1.33
CA GLN A 152 6.83 8.98 2.44
C GLN A 152 6.82 7.47 2.18
N SER A 153 6.56 7.04 0.94
CA SER A 153 6.57 5.62 0.57
C SER A 153 7.98 5.02 0.65
N GLN A 154 9.00 5.78 0.26
CA GLN A 154 10.40 5.38 0.39
C GLN A 154 10.82 5.20 1.85
N LEU A 155 10.45 6.15 2.74
CA LEU A 155 10.73 6.05 4.17
C LEU A 155 10.06 4.82 4.79
N LYS A 156 8.80 4.55 4.44
CA LYS A 156 8.09 3.34 4.90
C LYS A 156 8.77 2.05 4.44
N LEU A 157 9.28 2.00 3.20
CA LEU A 157 10.05 0.86 2.69
C LEU A 157 11.37 0.67 3.44
N GLN A 158 12.09 1.75 3.74
CA GLN A 158 13.31 1.68 4.56
C GLN A 158 13.02 1.18 5.98
N GLN A 159 11.97 1.70 6.61
CA GLN A 159 11.52 1.23 7.92
C GLN A 159 11.13 -0.24 7.89
N LEU A 160 10.46 -0.68 6.82
CA LEU A 160 10.08 -2.08 6.62
C LEU A 160 11.31 -2.98 6.51
N MET A 161 12.32 -2.58 5.73
CA MET A 161 13.58 -3.32 5.59
C MET A 161 14.35 -3.40 6.92
N GLN A 162 14.37 -2.32 7.69
CA GLN A 162 14.99 -2.31 9.01
C GLN A 162 14.27 -3.25 9.98
N ASN A 163 12.93 -3.23 9.97
CA ASN A 163 12.11 -4.14 10.77
C ASN A 163 12.31 -5.60 10.34
N PHE A 164 12.47 -5.85 9.04
CA PHE A 164 12.73 -7.18 8.52
C PHE A 164 14.09 -7.72 8.96
N ASN A 165 15.18 -6.94 8.80
CA ASN A 165 16.50 -7.35 9.27
C ASN A 165 16.54 -7.57 10.80
N THR A 166 15.76 -6.77 11.55
CA THR A 166 15.60 -6.95 13.00
C THR A 166 14.84 -8.25 13.30
N ALA A 167 13.74 -8.54 12.60
CA ALA A 167 12.97 -9.77 12.77
C ALA A 167 13.78 -11.02 12.40
N VAL A 168 14.59 -10.98 11.33
CA VAL A 168 15.51 -12.06 10.95
C VAL A 168 16.57 -12.29 12.03
N THR A 169 17.13 -11.21 12.58
CA THR A 169 18.08 -11.31 13.71
C THR A 169 17.41 -11.94 14.93
N MET A 170 16.19 -11.52 15.27
CA MET A 170 15.41 -12.12 16.36
C MET A 170 15.10 -13.60 16.10
N ALA A 171 14.73 -13.97 14.87
CA ALA A 171 14.49 -15.36 14.49
C ALA A 171 15.75 -16.23 14.64
N ASN A 172 16.90 -15.72 14.21
CA ASN A 172 18.20 -16.37 14.39
C ASN A 172 18.55 -16.52 15.89
N SER A 173 18.26 -15.50 16.71
CA SER A 173 18.43 -15.58 18.17
C SER A 173 17.54 -16.64 18.81
N ILE A 174 16.26 -16.74 18.41
CA ILE A 174 15.35 -17.78 18.93
C ILE A 174 15.79 -19.16 18.45
N GLN A 175 16.22 -19.31 17.20
CA GLN A 175 16.75 -20.57 16.68
C GLN A 175 18.00 -21.01 17.45
N SER A 176 18.90 -20.07 17.75
CA SER A 176 20.12 -20.32 18.55
C SER A 176 19.76 -20.72 19.98
N MET A 177 18.83 -19.99 20.61
CA MET A 177 18.33 -20.28 21.96
C MET A 177 17.68 -21.67 22.04
N ASN A 178 16.91 -22.07 21.02
CA ASN A 178 16.32 -23.41 20.96
C ASN A 178 17.38 -24.49 20.73
N ALA A 179 18.38 -24.26 19.90
CA ALA A 179 19.49 -25.18 19.71
C ALA A 179 20.27 -25.39 21.02
N GLU A 180 20.52 -24.31 21.75
CA GLU A 180 21.20 -24.34 23.05
C GLU A 180 20.33 -24.99 24.14
N SER A 181 19.04 -24.68 24.21
CA SER A 181 18.10 -25.33 25.12
C SER A 181 17.99 -26.83 24.84
N THR A 182 17.88 -27.23 23.58
CA THR A 182 17.84 -28.65 23.18
C THR A 182 19.14 -29.36 23.54
N LYS A 183 20.29 -28.70 23.34
CA LYS A 183 21.60 -29.22 23.74
C LYS A 183 21.72 -29.36 25.27
N SER A 184 21.23 -28.38 26.03
CA SER A 184 21.21 -28.40 27.49
C SER A 184 20.35 -29.53 28.05
N ILE A 185 19.15 -29.74 27.49
CA ILE A 185 18.26 -30.86 27.84
C ILE A 185 18.91 -32.21 27.48
N ALA A 186 19.56 -32.31 26.32
CA ALA A 186 20.27 -33.52 25.92
C ALA A 186 21.47 -33.82 26.83
N GLN A 187 22.13 -32.79 27.38
CA GLN A 187 23.21 -32.95 28.36
C GLN A 187 22.70 -33.28 29.76
N SER A 188 21.51 -32.80 30.16
CA SER A 188 20.95 -33.08 31.49
C SER A 188 20.31 -34.47 31.63
N ILE A 189 19.99 -35.11 30.50
CA ILE A 189 19.45 -36.48 30.45
C ILE A 189 20.57 -37.54 30.40
N ARG A 190 21.82 -37.14 30.18
CA ARG A 190 23.00 -38.01 30.13
C ARG A 190 23.71 -38.03 31.48
#